data_AF-D0PVA1-F1
#
_entry.id   AF-D0PVA1-F1
#
_cell.length_a   1.000
_cell.length_b   1.000
_cell.length_c   1.000
_cell.angle_alpha   90.00
_cell.angle_beta   90.00
_cell.angle_gamma   90.00
#
_symmetry.space_group_name_H-M   'P 1'
#
loop_
_entity.id
_entity.type
_entity.pdbx_description
1 polymer ?
#
loop_
_entity_poly.entity_id
_entity_poly.type
_entity_poly.pdbx_seq_one_letter_code
_entity_poly.pdbx_strand_id
1 'polypeptide(L)'
;MTQYHLRGTPVGRTAIMLAIIASMGGFIFGYDTGQISDILLMDDFLKRFATCSDLNDVATCHFNTYIEGLIVSLLSVGTAIGALVGAPTADYFGRRIAMSIECAVFSIGVIIQVTAFHAWYQIMIAHVIYKMPESPRWLLKRGRTAEAERSIARVRGAKVEDRDEHVVRDLHEMQDSVKYEQSLSEAGWLDCFRLERKTLYRTLLGMSLQSLQQLTGANYFFYYGATIFNSVGIEDSFVTQIILGAVNFVCTFLGLYVMERFGRRIPLMVGGVWQAIWLFIFAAAGTARDPTLPENGHIGKLMIVSACLFILGYASTWAPGIWILIGETFPTRTRAKQGALATASNWVWNFLIAFFTPLITRKITYRYGFIFASCNLLGAIVVFLFLYESSGLSLEAVDVLYNDPKVKAWTSRNWEPPADYGYSGRGDLVDQTRANDAHKPAVGHIEKAPGGARTPGSGSGPASSDGHRSVDAMVDNGPNKV
;
A
#
# COMPACT_ATOMS: atom_id res chain seq x y z
N MET A 1 -6.73 5.61 -30.57
CA MET A 1 -5.65 5.59 -29.56
C MET A 1 -5.36 4.14 -29.20
N THR A 2 -4.11 3.74 -28.96
CA THR A 2 -3.79 2.33 -28.63
C THR A 2 -4.31 1.97 -27.24
N GLN A 3 -5.41 1.21 -27.19
CA GLN A 3 -5.92 0.57 -25.98
C GLN A 3 -5.21 -0.78 -25.78
N TYR A 4 -4.53 -0.95 -24.66
CA TYR A 4 -3.96 -2.25 -24.29
C TYR A 4 -5.07 -3.10 -23.67
N HIS A 5 -5.28 -4.33 -24.15
CA HIS A 5 -6.32 -5.20 -23.61
C HIS A 5 -5.73 -6.19 -22.60
N LEU A 6 -6.19 -6.13 -21.35
CA LEU A 6 -5.80 -7.05 -20.26
C LEU A 6 -7.02 -7.89 -19.89
N ARG A 7 -6.96 -9.20 -20.13
CA ARG A 7 -8.08 -10.14 -19.85
C ARG A 7 -9.44 -9.68 -20.42
N GLY A 8 -9.43 -9.03 -21.59
CA GLY A 8 -10.63 -8.51 -22.25
C GLY A 8 -11.00 -7.05 -21.94
N THR A 9 -10.48 -6.44 -20.87
CA THR A 9 -10.71 -5.00 -20.61
C THR A 9 -9.76 -4.11 -21.40
N PRO A 10 -10.25 -3.00 -21.98
CA PRO A 10 -9.39 -1.95 -22.48
C PRO A 10 -8.77 -1.18 -21.30
N VAL A 11 -7.47 -1.35 -21.06
CA VAL A 11 -6.72 -0.58 -20.07
C VAL A 11 -6.15 0.66 -20.74
N GLY A 12 -6.64 1.83 -20.31
CA GLY A 12 -6.16 3.13 -20.77
C GLY A 12 -4.73 3.40 -20.30
N ARG A 13 -3.91 4.02 -21.17
CA ARG A 13 -2.52 4.40 -20.86
C ARG A 13 -2.39 5.18 -19.54
N THR A 14 -3.37 6.03 -19.21
CA THR A 14 -3.44 6.80 -17.96
C THR A 14 -3.50 5.91 -16.71
N ALA A 15 -4.23 4.79 -16.75
CA ALA A 15 -4.31 3.88 -15.61
C ALA A 15 -2.95 3.18 -15.36
N ILE A 16 -2.26 2.77 -16.42
CA ILE A 16 -0.90 2.21 -16.34
C ILE A 16 0.08 3.24 -15.78
N MET A 17 0.05 4.49 -16.28
CA MET A 17 0.90 5.57 -15.76
C MET A 17 0.62 5.89 -14.29
N LEU A 18 -0.65 5.92 -13.87
CA LEU A 18 -1.01 6.14 -12.46
C LEU A 18 -0.53 5.00 -11.55
N ALA A 19 -0.63 3.74 -12.00
CA ALA A 19 -0.10 2.60 -11.26
C ALA A 19 1.43 2.66 -11.12
N ILE A 20 2.15 2.99 -12.20
CA ILE A 20 3.61 3.17 -12.18
C ILE A 20 4.00 4.30 -11.21
N ILE A 21 3.36 5.48 -11.32
CA ILE A 21 3.65 6.64 -10.45
C ILE A 21 3.35 6.30 -8.98
N ALA A 22 2.25 5.62 -8.68
CA ALA A 22 1.95 5.17 -7.32
C ALA A 22 2.97 4.14 -6.80
N SER A 23 3.48 3.26 -7.66
CA SER A 23 4.50 2.26 -7.29
C SER A 23 5.87 2.88 -6.94
N MET A 24 6.16 4.10 -7.39
CA MET A 24 7.40 4.80 -7.03
C MET A 24 7.53 5.05 -5.52
N GLY A 25 6.43 5.16 -4.77
CA GLY A 25 6.48 5.21 -3.30
C GLY A 25 7.07 3.93 -2.69
N GLY A 26 6.76 2.77 -3.26
CA GLY A 26 7.36 1.48 -2.88
C GLY A 26 8.83 1.36 -3.28
N PHE A 27 9.21 1.92 -4.43
CA PHE A 27 10.61 2.01 -4.85
C PHE A 27 11.44 2.87 -3.89
N ILE A 28 10.95 4.06 -3.53
CA ILE A 28 11.60 4.98 -2.58
C ILE A 28 11.78 4.29 -1.21
N PHE A 29 10.74 3.64 -0.70
CA PHE A 29 10.81 2.86 0.53
C PHE A 29 11.86 1.74 0.47
N GLY A 30 11.88 0.96 -0.61
CA GLY A 30 12.84 -0.12 -0.80
C GLY A 30 14.30 0.38 -0.91
N TYR A 31 14.50 1.50 -1.60
CA TYR A 31 15.80 2.16 -1.73
C TYR A 31 16.34 2.59 -0.36
N ASP A 32 15.55 3.29 0.43
CA ASP A 32 15.96 3.79 1.76
C ASP A 32 16.18 2.66 2.78
N THR A 33 15.38 1.60 2.68
CA THR A 33 15.52 0.38 3.49
C THR A 33 16.78 -0.42 3.16
N GLY A 34 17.17 -0.49 1.88
CA GLY A 34 18.32 -1.28 1.44
C GLY A 34 19.66 -0.57 1.65
N GLN A 35 19.73 0.74 1.37
CA GLN A 35 21.01 1.48 1.36
C GLN A 35 21.70 1.53 2.74
N ILE A 36 20.94 1.47 3.84
CA ILE A 36 21.47 1.70 5.19
C ILE A 36 22.49 0.63 5.63
N SER A 37 22.33 -0.63 5.19
CA SER A 37 23.28 -1.70 5.53
C SER A 37 24.67 -1.46 4.95
N ASP A 38 24.76 -0.80 3.80
CA ASP A 38 26.03 -0.54 3.12
C ASP A 38 26.67 0.75 3.67
N ILE A 39 25.85 1.78 3.91
CA ILE A 39 26.27 3.07 4.50
C ILE A 39 26.99 2.86 5.85
N LEU A 40 26.50 1.96 6.70
CA LEU A 40 27.12 1.65 8.00
C LEU A 40 28.55 1.09 7.89
N LEU A 41 28.95 0.56 6.74
CA LEU A 41 30.28 0.00 6.49
C LEU A 41 31.21 0.93 5.69
N MET A 42 30.74 2.09 5.21
CA MET A 42 31.56 2.98 4.39
C MET A 42 32.59 3.75 5.22
N ASP A 43 33.86 3.68 4.84
CA ASP A 43 35.00 4.39 5.49
C ASP A 43 34.73 5.87 5.79
N ASP A 44 34.16 6.60 4.83
CA ASP A 44 33.86 8.03 4.97
C ASP A 44 32.71 8.29 5.96
N PHE A 45 31.73 7.38 6.03
CA PHE A 45 30.64 7.46 7.00
C PHE A 45 31.13 7.13 8.41
N LEU A 46 31.95 6.08 8.55
CA LEU A 46 32.62 5.72 9.81
C LEU A 46 33.49 6.87 10.33
N LYS A 47 34.37 7.44 9.50
CA LYS A 47 35.25 8.56 9.88
C LYS A 47 34.50 9.84 10.31
N ARG A 48 33.25 10.04 9.85
CA ARG A 48 32.44 11.24 10.16
C ARG A 48 31.52 11.06 11.36
N PHE A 49 30.99 9.86 11.58
CA PHE A 49 29.88 9.64 12.52
C PHE A 49 30.13 8.55 13.57
N ALA A 50 31.15 7.70 13.40
CA ALA A 50 31.52 6.68 14.38
C ALA A 50 32.55 7.18 15.40
N THR A 51 32.80 6.41 16.45
CA THR A 51 33.88 6.70 17.41
C THR A 51 35.16 6.01 16.95
N CYS A 52 36.17 6.79 16.56
CA CYS A 52 37.49 6.30 16.17
C CYS A 52 38.51 6.52 17.28
N SER A 53 39.46 5.60 17.44
CA SER A 53 40.60 5.79 18.36
C SER A 53 41.78 6.49 17.67
N ASP A 54 41.94 6.27 16.36
CA ASP A 54 42.75 7.08 15.46
C ASP A 54 41.89 7.45 14.24
N LEU A 55 41.91 8.72 13.82
CA LEU A 55 41.18 9.21 12.65
C LEU A 55 41.82 8.76 11.32
N ASN A 56 43.09 8.32 11.35
CA ASN A 56 43.81 7.81 10.19
C ASN A 56 43.52 6.33 9.91
N ASP A 57 43.16 5.55 10.93
CA ASP A 57 42.89 4.11 10.82
C ASP A 57 41.39 3.80 11.00
N VAL A 58 40.73 3.48 9.88
CA VAL A 58 39.31 3.11 9.80
C VAL A 58 39.01 1.86 10.62
N ALA A 59 39.97 0.93 10.77
CA ALA A 59 39.75 -0.29 11.55
C ALA A 59 39.53 -0.02 13.05
N THR A 60 39.88 1.18 13.54
CA THR A 60 39.58 1.60 14.92
C THR A 60 38.21 2.28 15.07
N CYS A 61 37.59 2.69 13.96
CA CYS A 61 36.30 3.36 13.93
C CYS A 61 35.16 2.36 14.10
N HIS A 62 34.35 2.52 15.14
CA HIS A 62 33.17 1.68 15.36
C HIS A 62 32.01 2.50 15.92
N PHE A 63 30.79 2.16 15.50
CA PHE A 63 29.60 2.73 16.11
C PHE A 63 29.38 2.12 17.49
N ASN A 64 28.94 2.95 18.43
CA ASN A 64 28.31 2.44 19.64
C ASN A 64 27.01 1.73 19.23
N THR A 65 26.79 0.51 19.72
CA THR A 65 25.62 -0.33 19.41
C THR A 65 24.28 0.39 19.60
N TYR A 66 24.19 1.34 20.54
CA TYR A 66 22.98 2.18 20.72
C TYR A 66 22.82 3.23 19.61
N ILE A 67 23.91 3.81 19.10
CA ILE A 67 23.89 4.82 18.03
C ILE A 67 23.56 4.15 16.69
N GLU A 68 24.19 3.01 16.39
CA GLU A 68 23.88 2.18 15.22
C GLU A 68 22.38 1.81 15.18
N GLY A 69 21.86 1.28 16.29
CA GLY A 69 20.44 0.97 16.44
C GLY A 69 19.52 2.18 16.27
N LEU A 70 19.90 3.37 16.77
CA LEU A 70 19.14 4.60 16.55
C LEU A 70 19.14 5.06 15.09
N ILE A 71 20.29 5.05 14.42
CA ILE A 71 20.43 5.46 13.01
C ILE A 71 19.49 4.64 12.11
N VAL A 72 19.49 3.31 12.25
CA VAL A 72 18.63 2.43 11.44
C VAL A 72 17.15 2.55 11.85
N SER A 73 16.85 2.69 13.15
CA SER A 73 15.46 2.62 13.64
C SER A 73 14.67 3.93 13.56
N LEU A 74 15.31 5.10 13.54
CA LEU A 74 14.60 6.40 13.52
C LEU A 74 13.69 6.58 12.29
N LEU A 75 14.07 6.03 11.14
CA LEU A 75 13.22 5.95 9.94
C LEU A 75 11.85 5.30 10.26
N SER A 76 11.88 4.20 11.02
CA SER A 76 10.67 3.45 11.39
C SER A 76 9.75 4.22 12.35
N VAL A 77 10.28 5.13 13.17
CA VAL A 77 9.46 6.02 14.00
C VAL A 77 8.74 7.05 13.12
N GLY A 78 9.48 7.67 12.19
CA GLY A 78 8.92 8.65 11.26
C GLY A 78 7.82 8.06 10.38
N THR A 79 8.01 6.85 9.85
CA THR A 79 7.01 6.16 9.03
C THR A 79 5.83 5.61 9.83
N ALA A 80 6.01 5.22 11.11
CA ALA A 80 4.89 4.88 11.98
C ALA A 80 3.96 6.08 12.23
N ILE A 81 4.52 7.25 12.51
CA ILE A 81 3.77 8.52 12.65
C ILE A 81 3.13 8.90 11.30
N GLY A 82 3.90 8.83 10.21
CA GLY A 82 3.42 9.08 8.85
C GLY A 82 2.23 8.20 8.46
N ALA A 83 2.24 6.91 8.83
CA ALA A 83 1.12 6.01 8.57
C ALA A 83 -0.17 6.42 9.30
N LEU A 84 -0.08 6.88 10.55
CA LEU A 84 -1.22 7.36 11.33
C LEU A 84 -1.75 8.71 10.84
N VAL A 85 -0.86 9.62 10.42
CA VAL A 85 -1.20 10.97 9.93
C VAL A 85 -1.66 10.95 8.46
N GLY A 86 -1.17 10.00 7.67
CA GLY A 86 -1.47 9.86 6.24
C GLY A 86 -2.95 9.61 5.95
N ALA A 87 -3.66 8.81 6.76
CA ALA A 87 -5.10 8.62 6.58
C ALA A 87 -5.93 9.91 6.77
N PRO A 88 -5.82 10.66 7.90
CA PRO A 88 -6.43 11.98 8.04
C PRO A 88 -6.02 12.97 6.93
N THR A 89 -4.75 12.97 6.52
CA THR A 89 -4.23 13.87 5.48
C THR A 89 -4.86 13.56 4.12
N ALA A 90 -4.95 12.28 3.76
CA ALA A 90 -5.61 11.81 2.55
C ALA A 90 -7.13 12.00 2.56
N ASP A 91 -7.79 11.87 3.72
CA ASP A 91 -9.23 12.11 3.89
C ASP A 91 -9.56 13.63 3.81
N TYR A 92 -8.67 14.51 4.30
CA TYR A 92 -8.87 15.97 4.33
C TYR A 92 -8.47 16.70 3.03
N PHE A 93 -7.28 16.41 2.51
CA PHE A 93 -6.73 17.06 1.30
C PHE A 93 -6.98 16.26 0.01
N GLY A 94 -7.38 14.98 0.12
CA GLY A 94 -7.47 14.07 -1.01
C GLY A 94 -6.11 13.45 -1.36
N ARG A 95 -6.13 12.17 -1.76
CA ARG A 95 -4.93 11.33 -1.97
C ARG A 95 -3.82 11.97 -2.80
N ARG A 96 -4.15 12.65 -3.91
CA ARG A 96 -3.16 13.31 -4.79
C ARG A 96 -2.37 14.42 -4.08
N ILE A 97 -3.04 15.24 -3.27
CA ILE A 97 -2.41 16.36 -2.57
C ILE A 97 -1.68 15.85 -1.33
N ALA A 98 -2.25 14.90 -0.59
CA ALA A 98 -1.58 14.20 0.51
C ALA A 98 -0.24 13.59 0.05
N MET A 99 -0.23 12.79 -1.02
CA MET A 99 1.00 12.22 -1.59
C MET A 99 2.00 13.30 -2.02
N SER A 100 1.54 14.44 -2.53
CA SER A 100 2.44 15.55 -2.92
C SER A 100 3.10 16.21 -1.70
N ILE A 101 2.36 16.37 -0.60
CA ILE A 101 2.86 16.89 0.68
C ILE A 101 3.85 15.89 1.30
N GLU A 102 3.51 14.60 1.30
CA GLU A 102 4.37 13.51 1.79
C GLU A 102 5.68 13.45 0.99
N CYS A 103 5.63 13.54 -0.35
CA CYS A 103 6.82 13.64 -1.20
C CYS A 103 7.67 14.89 -0.93
N ALA A 104 7.04 16.03 -0.59
CA ALA A 104 7.76 17.24 -0.22
C ALA A 104 8.48 17.09 1.14
N VAL A 105 7.82 16.51 2.15
CA VAL A 105 8.43 16.18 3.45
C VAL A 105 9.58 15.18 3.27
N PHE A 106 9.40 14.14 2.46
CA PHE A 106 10.45 13.18 2.14
C PHE A 106 11.64 13.86 1.44
N SER A 107 11.36 14.74 0.48
CA SER A 107 12.41 15.50 -0.23
C SER A 107 13.17 16.43 0.71
N ILE A 108 12.50 17.10 1.66
CA ILE A 108 13.18 17.88 2.71
C ILE A 108 14.07 16.97 3.56
N GLY A 109 13.60 15.78 3.94
CA GLY A 109 14.41 14.78 4.67
C GLY A 109 15.67 14.35 3.92
N VAL A 110 15.54 13.94 2.65
CA VAL A 110 16.67 13.56 1.79
C VAL A 110 17.61 14.74 1.56
N ILE A 111 17.07 15.94 1.33
CA ILE A 111 17.89 17.15 1.19
C ILE A 111 18.65 17.43 2.49
N ILE A 112 18.06 17.27 3.68
CA ILE A 112 18.78 17.42 4.95
C ILE A 112 19.89 16.38 5.06
N GLN A 113 19.66 15.11 4.69
CA GLN A 113 20.70 14.07 4.70
C GLN A 113 21.86 14.38 3.73
N VAL A 114 21.55 14.80 2.50
CA VAL A 114 22.55 15.11 1.45
C VAL A 114 23.24 16.45 1.67
N THR A 115 22.56 17.44 2.26
CA THR A 115 23.09 18.79 2.54
C THR A 115 23.52 18.96 4.01
N ALA A 116 23.70 17.86 4.74
CA ALA A 116 24.30 17.78 6.07
C ALA A 116 25.80 18.16 6.03
N PHE A 117 26.05 19.43 5.74
CA PHE A 117 27.30 20.13 5.93
C PHE A 117 26.99 21.30 6.87
N HIS A 118 26.62 22.50 6.38
CA HIS A 118 26.04 23.60 7.19
C HIS A 118 25.12 24.54 6.35
N ALA A 119 23.95 24.04 5.90
CA ALA A 119 22.82 24.81 5.29
C ALA A 119 23.11 25.46 3.89
N TRP A 120 22.23 26.22 3.21
CA TRP A 120 20.91 26.82 3.57
C TRP A 120 19.90 27.06 2.39
N TYR A 121 20.30 26.94 1.12
CA TYR A 121 19.61 27.40 -0.12
C TYR A 121 18.29 26.69 -0.50
N GLN A 122 17.69 25.95 0.43
CA GLN A 122 16.54 25.07 0.23
C GLN A 122 15.20 25.81 -0.02
N ILE A 123 15.17 27.14 0.20
CA ILE A 123 13.93 27.95 0.24
C ILE A 123 13.38 28.30 -1.17
N MET A 124 14.22 28.34 -2.22
CA MET A 124 13.83 28.99 -3.47
C MET A 124 12.88 28.17 -4.37
N ILE A 125 12.87 26.84 -4.24
CA ILE A 125 12.20 25.93 -5.19
C ILE A 125 10.68 25.83 -4.95
N ALA A 126 10.19 26.20 -3.76
CA ALA A 126 8.77 26.14 -3.39
C ALA A 126 7.82 26.94 -4.31
N HIS A 127 8.33 27.95 -5.02
CA HIS A 127 7.52 28.85 -5.86
C HIS A 127 6.89 28.19 -7.09
N VAL A 128 7.42 27.07 -7.58
CA VAL A 128 6.91 26.40 -8.81
C VAL A 128 5.62 25.60 -8.55
N ILE A 129 5.40 25.15 -7.31
CA ILE A 129 4.26 24.30 -6.94
C ILE A 129 2.92 25.06 -6.94
N TYR A 130 2.96 26.40 -6.91
CA TYR A 130 1.79 27.29 -6.81
C TYR A 130 0.84 27.29 -8.04
N LYS A 131 1.17 26.61 -9.16
CA LYS A 131 0.43 26.72 -10.44
C LYS A 131 -0.28 25.43 -10.94
N MET A 132 -0.63 24.51 -10.04
CA MET A 132 -1.45 23.33 -10.39
C MET A 132 -2.95 23.56 -10.09
N PRO A 133 -3.88 23.05 -10.92
CA PRO A 133 -5.33 23.17 -10.68
C PRO A 133 -5.81 22.25 -9.54
N GLU A 134 -6.69 22.80 -8.71
CA GLU A 134 -7.30 22.14 -7.54
C GLU A 134 -8.24 20.97 -7.91
N SER A 135 -8.38 19.99 -7.01
CA SER A 135 -9.13 18.75 -7.20
C SER A 135 -10.65 18.95 -7.41
N PRO A 136 -11.26 18.42 -8.49
CA PRO A 136 -12.70 18.57 -8.70
C PRO A 136 -13.55 18.04 -7.56
N ARG A 137 -13.18 16.88 -7.01
CA ARG A 137 -13.94 16.21 -5.95
C ARG A 137 -13.83 16.96 -4.62
N TRP A 138 -12.69 17.61 -4.34
CA TRP A 138 -12.55 18.50 -3.18
C TRP A 138 -13.39 19.77 -3.36
N LEU A 139 -13.38 20.36 -4.55
CA LEU A 139 -14.19 21.52 -4.90
C LEU A 139 -15.68 21.20 -4.74
N LEU A 140 -16.15 20.03 -5.20
CA LEU A 140 -17.52 19.55 -4.94
C LEU A 140 -17.82 19.35 -3.44
N LYS A 141 -16.94 18.69 -2.66
CA LYS A 141 -17.13 18.52 -1.19
C LYS A 141 -17.19 19.87 -0.44
N ARG A 142 -16.63 20.95 -1.03
CA ARG A 142 -16.66 22.34 -0.54
C ARG A 142 -17.75 23.21 -1.21
N GLY A 143 -18.63 22.66 -2.05
CA GLY A 143 -19.70 23.39 -2.77
C GLY A 143 -19.24 24.26 -3.95
N ARG A 144 -17.96 24.21 -4.34
CA ARG A 144 -17.31 25.03 -5.39
C ARG A 144 -17.48 24.41 -6.79
N THR A 145 -18.71 24.12 -7.19
CA THR A 145 -19.05 23.36 -8.41
C THR A 145 -18.44 23.91 -9.70
N ALA A 146 -18.49 25.23 -9.92
CA ALA A 146 -17.96 25.85 -11.16
C ALA A 146 -16.43 25.72 -11.30
N GLU A 147 -15.71 25.59 -10.18
CA GLU A 147 -14.26 25.32 -10.22
C GLU A 147 -13.98 23.84 -10.40
N ALA A 148 -14.84 22.96 -9.87
CA ALA A 148 -14.75 21.53 -10.10
C ALA A 148 -14.89 21.20 -11.59
N GLU A 149 -15.88 21.79 -12.25
CA GLU A 149 -16.10 21.69 -13.70
C GLU A 149 -14.88 22.17 -14.51
N ARG A 150 -14.31 23.33 -14.18
CA ARG A 150 -13.04 23.82 -14.79
C ARG A 150 -11.88 22.87 -14.60
N SER A 151 -11.81 22.17 -13.48
CA SER A 151 -10.75 21.20 -13.21
C SER A 151 -10.98 19.88 -13.97
N ILE A 152 -12.23 19.38 -14.07
CA ILE A 152 -12.58 18.22 -14.91
C ILE A 152 -12.30 18.51 -16.38
N ALA A 153 -12.74 19.66 -16.90
CA ALA A 153 -12.49 20.07 -18.28
C ALA A 153 -10.98 20.12 -18.59
N ARG A 154 -10.19 20.76 -17.72
CA ARG A 154 -8.72 20.82 -17.86
C ARG A 154 -8.04 19.45 -17.79
N VAL A 155 -8.55 18.51 -16.98
CA VAL A 155 -8.05 17.12 -16.93
C VAL A 155 -8.45 16.31 -18.17
N ARG A 156 -9.62 16.58 -18.75
CA ARG A 156 -10.12 15.95 -19.99
C ARG A 156 -9.58 16.59 -21.27
N GLY A 157 -8.89 17.73 -21.18
CA GLY A 157 -8.36 18.48 -22.34
C GLY A 157 -9.42 19.29 -23.10
N ALA A 158 -10.62 19.45 -22.54
CA ALA A 158 -11.73 20.23 -23.09
C ALA A 158 -11.78 21.64 -22.48
N LYS A 159 -12.47 22.57 -23.14
CA LYS A 159 -12.83 23.85 -22.51
C LYS A 159 -14.21 23.75 -21.86
N VAL A 160 -14.46 24.54 -20.82
CA VAL A 160 -15.76 24.57 -20.14
C VAL A 160 -16.85 25.15 -21.06
N GLU A 161 -16.45 26.08 -21.93
CA GLU A 161 -17.34 26.69 -22.92
C GLU A 161 -17.91 25.66 -23.94
N ASP A 162 -17.21 24.55 -24.18
CA ASP A 162 -17.59 23.54 -25.18
C ASP A 162 -18.76 22.63 -24.70
N ARG A 163 -19.13 22.67 -23.41
CA ARG A 163 -20.16 21.84 -22.75
C ARG A 163 -20.12 20.35 -23.14
N ASP A 164 -18.91 19.77 -23.13
CA ASP A 164 -18.69 18.36 -23.41
C ASP A 164 -19.58 17.47 -22.50
N GLU A 165 -20.41 16.65 -23.13
CA GLU A 165 -21.39 15.76 -22.48
C GLU A 165 -20.71 14.81 -21.47
N HIS A 166 -19.46 14.43 -21.71
CA HIS A 166 -18.66 13.62 -20.78
C HIS A 166 -18.15 14.42 -19.57
N VAL A 167 -17.90 15.72 -19.69
CA VAL A 167 -17.56 16.58 -18.54
C VAL A 167 -18.78 16.77 -17.64
N VAL A 168 -19.95 16.99 -18.23
CA VAL A 168 -21.22 17.18 -17.49
C VAL A 168 -21.67 15.90 -16.79
N ARG A 169 -21.55 14.73 -17.46
CA ARG A 169 -21.89 13.43 -16.87
C ARG A 169 -20.97 13.08 -15.71
N ASP A 170 -19.65 13.19 -15.90
CA ASP A 170 -18.65 12.97 -14.85
C ASP A 170 -18.87 13.90 -13.64
N LEU A 171 -19.24 15.16 -13.88
CA LEU A 171 -19.56 16.12 -12.81
C LEU A 171 -20.79 15.67 -12.00
N HIS A 172 -21.84 15.16 -12.65
CA HIS A 172 -23.03 14.60 -11.98
C HIS A 172 -22.69 13.33 -11.18
N GLU A 173 -22.03 12.35 -11.79
CA GLU A 173 -21.60 11.11 -11.11
C GLU A 173 -20.71 11.42 -9.87
N MET A 174 -19.81 12.39 -9.98
CA MET A 174 -19.01 12.86 -8.85
C MET A 174 -19.83 13.64 -7.82
N GLN A 175 -20.83 14.42 -8.22
CA GLN A 175 -21.71 15.11 -7.28
C GLN A 175 -22.55 14.14 -6.46
N ASP A 176 -23.13 13.13 -7.10
CA ASP A 176 -24.04 12.21 -6.42
C ASP A 176 -23.27 11.23 -5.52
N SER A 177 -22.07 10.79 -5.92
CA SER A 177 -21.16 10.07 -5.02
C SER A 177 -20.71 10.92 -3.81
N VAL A 178 -20.41 12.22 -4.00
CA VAL A 178 -20.04 13.11 -2.89
C VAL A 178 -21.22 13.41 -1.96
N LYS A 179 -22.44 13.61 -2.48
CA LYS A 179 -23.64 13.78 -1.64
C LYS A 179 -23.95 12.51 -0.84
N TYR A 180 -23.82 11.34 -1.47
CA TYR A 180 -23.99 10.06 -0.80
C TYR A 180 -22.96 9.88 0.32
N GLU A 181 -21.68 10.16 0.06
CA GLU A 181 -20.63 10.14 1.09
C GLU A 181 -20.86 11.17 2.22
N GLN A 182 -21.37 12.37 1.91
CA GLN A 182 -21.75 13.38 2.91
C GLN A 182 -22.97 12.97 3.76
N SER A 183 -23.83 12.08 3.26
CA SER A 183 -24.98 11.56 4.01
C SER A 183 -24.62 10.46 5.03
N LEU A 184 -23.39 9.93 4.96
CA LEU A 184 -22.88 8.91 5.88
C LEU A 184 -22.08 9.56 7.02
N SER A 185 -22.36 9.13 8.26
CA SER A 185 -21.58 9.53 9.43
C SER A 185 -20.12 9.07 9.29
N GLU A 186 -19.17 10.01 9.26
CA GLU A 186 -17.73 9.72 9.13
C GLU A 186 -17.27 8.82 10.28
N ALA A 187 -16.65 7.67 9.96
CA ALA A 187 -16.18 6.73 10.96
C ALA A 187 -15.03 7.29 11.80
N GLY A 188 -15.21 7.30 13.12
CA GLY A 188 -14.16 7.67 14.08
C GLY A 188 -13.07 6.59 14.20
N TRP A 189 -11.92 6.94 14.78
CA TRP A 189 -10.85 5.96 15.04
C TRP A 189 -11.28 4.83 15.98
N LEU A 190 -12.10 5.14 16.99
CA LEU A 190 -12.67 4.15 17.92
C LEU A 190 -13.59 3.13 17.23
N ASP A 191 -14.17 3.46 16.07
CA ASP A 191 -15.00 2.52 15.32
C ASP A 191 -14.20 1.31 14.80
N CYS A 192 -12.88 1.44 14.64
CA CYS A 192 -12.00 0.34 14.27
C CYS A 192 -11.94 -0.76 15.34
N PHE A 193 -12.34 -0.46 16.59
CA PHE A 193 -12.27 -1.37 17.73
C PHE A 193 -13.64 -1.88 18.19
N ARG A 194 -14.72 -1.59 17.46
CA ARG A 194 -16.05 -2.15 17.75
C ARG A 194 -16.13 -3.65 17.44
N LEU A 195 -16.81 -4.40 18.30
CA LEU A 195 -17.09 -5.83 18.10
C LEU A 195 -18.08 -6.08 16.94
N GLU A 196 -18.92 -5.09 16.64
CA GLU A 196 -19.86 -5.10 15.52
C GLU A 196 -19.19 -5.45 14.18
N ARG A 197 -19.85 -6.28 13.39
CA ARG A 197 -19.43 -6.71 12.03
C ARG A 197 -18.00 -7.27 11.94
N LYS A 198 -17.53 -7.92 13.02
CA LYS A 198 -16.14 -8.40 13.20
C LYS A 198 -15.10 -7.29 12.92
N THR A 199 -15.42 -6.01 13.19
CA THR A 199 -14.51 -4.88 12.88
C THR A 199 -13.23 -4.94 13.71
N LEU A 200 -13.35 -5.12 15.03
CA LEU A 200 -12.20 -5.34 15.94
C LEU A 200 -11.35 -6.53 15.49
N TYR A 201 -11.99 -7.66 15.14
CA TYR A 201 -11.29 -8.85 14.68
C TYR A 201 -10.43 -8.58 13.43
N ARG A 202 -10.98 -7.84 12.46
CA ARG A 202 -10.25 -7.44 11.24
C ARG A 202 -9.12 -6.48 11.57
N THR A 203 -9.34 -5.49 12.44
CA THR A 203 -8.29 -4.56 12.91
C THR A 203 -7.13 -5.31 13.58
N LEU A 204 -7.42 -6.16 14.56
CA LEU A 204 -6.41 -6.93 15.28
C LEU A 204 -5.68 -7.89 14.34
N LEU A 205 -6.39 -8.61 13.47
CA LEU A 205 -5.78 -9.49 12.47
C LEU A 205 -4.84 -8.72 11.53
N GLY A 206 -5.26 -7.55 11.04
CA GLY A 206 -4.42 -6.71 10.18
C GLY A 206 -3.16 -6.20 10.89
N MET A 207 -3.30 -5.73 12.14
CA MET A 207 -2.17 -5.32 12.98
C MET A 207 -1.22 -6.48 13.27
N SER A 208 -1.75 -7.66 13.64
CA SER A 208 -0.96 -8.87 13.89
C SER A 208 -0.24 -9.37 12.65
N LEU A 209 -0.90 -9.43 11.49
CA LEU A 209 -0.26 -9.86 10.23
C LEU A 209 0.85 -8.90 9.79
N GLN A 210 0.65 -7.59 9.95
CA GLN A 210 1.69 -6.59 9.68
C GLN A 210 2.85 -6.66 10.67
N SER A 211 2.58 -6.94 11.95
CA SER A 211 3.60 -7.20 12.98
C SER A 211 4.41 -8.46 12.66
N LEU A 212 3.72 -9.53 12.26
CA LEU A 212 4.30 -10.82 11.89
C LEU A 212 5.14 -10.72 10.60
N GLN A 213 4.77 -9.86 9.64
CA GLN A 213 5.60 -9.59 8.46
C GLN A 213 6.99 -9.11 8.85
N GLN A 214 7.11 -8.21 9.84
CA GLN A 214 8.41 -7.75 10.31
C GLN A 214 9.13 -8.81 11.15
N LEU A 215 8.41 -9.52 12.01
CA LEU A 215 8.92 -10.67 12.78
C LEU A 215 9.28 -11.90 11.91
N THR A 216 9.15 -11.84 10.58
CA THR A 216 9.75 -12.84 9.68
C THR A 216 11.28 -12.83 9.75
N GLY A 217 11.90 -11.70 10.11
CA GLY A 217 13.35 -11.52 10.06
C GLY A 217 13.88 -11.03 8.70
N ALA A 218 13.03 -10.59 7.77
CA ALA A 218 13.50 -10.03 6.50
C ALA A 218 14.42 -8.80 6.70
N ASN A 219 14.01 -7.88 7.56
CA ASN A 219 14.78 -6.66 7.87
C ASN A 219 16.11 -6.94 8.58
N TYR A 220 16.26 -8.09 9.25
CA TYR A 220 17.55 -8.50 9.82
C TYR A 220 18.61 -8.68 8.72
N PHE A 221 18.23 -9.28 7.58
CA PHE A 221 19.13 -9.40 6.42
C PHE A 221 19.26 -8.09 5.64
N PHE A 222 18.19 -7.31 5.46
CA PHE A 222 18.28 -6.06 4.70
C PHE A 222 19.07 -4.95 5.42
N TYR A 223 19.00 -4.86 6.75
CA TYR A 223 19.72 -3.81 7.52
C TYR A 223 21.12 -4.21 7.98
N TYR A 224 21.37 -5.50 8.22
CA TYR A 224 22.62 -5.98 8.81
C TYR A 224 23.30 -7.07 7.99
N GLY A 225 22.76 -7.44 6.82
CA GLY A 225 23.28 -8.52 5.97
C GLY A 225 24.75 -8.33 5.62
N ALA A 226 25.15 -7.12 5.21
CA ALA A 226 26.56 -6.84 4.90
C ALA A 226 27.46 -7.08 6.12
N THR A 227 27.09 -6.55 7.29
CA THR A 227 27.82 -6.74 8.56
C THR A 227 27.90 -8.22 8.98
N ILE A 228 26.78 -8.95 8.84
CA ILE A 228 26.68 -10.38 9.13
C ILE A 228 27.63 -11.17 8.23
N PHE A 229 27.60 -10.94 6.91
CA PHE A 229 28.39 -11.71 5.96
C PHE A 229 29.86 -11.27 5.87
N ASN A 230 30.18 -10.02 6.24
CA ASN A 230 31.56 -9.58 6.50
C ASN A 230 32.18 -10.40 7.65
N SER A 231 31.45 -10.58 8.76
CA SER A 231 31.92 -11.40 9.89
C SER A 231 32.12 -12.89 9.56
N VAL A 232 31.62 -13.35 8.41
CA VAL A 232 31.75 -14.72 7.89
C VAL A 232 32.98 -14.87 6.96
N GLY A 233 33.81 -13.83 6.82
CA GLY A 233 35.09 -13.89 6.10
C GLY A 233 34.96 -13.85 4.58
N ILE A 234 33.92 -13.19 4.05
CA ILE A 234 33.81 -12.92 2.62
C ILE A 234 34.58 -11.63 2.31
N GLU A 235 35.51 -11.70 1.35
CA GLU A 235 36.38 -10.56 0.96
C GLU A 235 35.61 -9.31 0.50
N ASP A 236 34.40 -9.49 -0.04
CA ASP A 236 33.48 -8.41 -0.43
C ASP A 236 32.06 -8.69 0.12
N SER A 237 31.67 -7.92 1.13
CA SER A 237 30.34 -8.01 1.75
C SER A 237 29.23 -7.37 0.89
N PHE A 238 29.56 -6.40 0.04
CA PHE A 238 28.62 -5.73 -0.85
C PHE A 238 28.12 -6.67 -1.96
N VAL A 239 28.99 -7.57 -2.47
CA VAL A 239 28.58 -8.65 -3.39
C VAL A 239 27.45 -9.50 -2.78
N THR A 240 27.47 -9.73 -1.47
CA THR A 240 26.40 -10.51 -0.82
C THR A 240 25.07 -9.75 -0.79
N GLN A 241 25.09 -8.43 -0.52
CA GLN A 241 23.86 -7.62 -0.61
C GLN A 241 23.32 -7.53 -2.04
N ILE A 242 24.19 -7.43 -3.06
CA ILE A 242 23.78 -7.49 -4.47
C ILE A 242 23.06 -8.81 -4.78
N ILE A 243 23.57 -9.94 -4.29
CA ILE A 243 22.93 -11.26 -4.46
C ILE A 243 21.55 -11.29 -3.78
N LEU A 244 21.46 -10.88 -2.51
CA LEU A 244 20.19 -10.88 -1.76
C LEU A 244 19.15 -9.94 -2.40
N GLY A 245 19.56 -8.76 -2.85
CA GLY A 245 18.73 -7.81 -3.58
C GLY A 245 18.24 -8.34 -4.93
N ALA A 246 19.11 -8.97 -5.71
CA ALA A 246 18.75 -9.59 -6.99
C ALA A 246 17.76 -10.76 -6.81
N VAL A 247 17.99 -11.63 -5.81
CA VAL A 247 17.07 -12.72 -5.46
C VAL A 247 15.71 -12.15 -5.04
N ASN A 248 15.68 -11.13 -4.19
CA ASN A 248 14.44 -10.46 -3.77
C ASN A 248 13.65 -9.89 -4.97
N PHE A 249 14.33 -9.17 -5.87
CA PHE A 249 13.71 -8.60 -7.07
C PHE A 249 13.10 -9.67 -7.98
N VAL A 250 13.86 -10.71 -8.33
CA VAL A 250 13.39 -11.80 -9.21
C VAL A 250 12.25 -12.59 -8.55
N CYS A 251 12.35 -12.91 -7.26
CA CYS A 251 11.33 -13.67 -6.54
C CYS A 251 10.03 -12.88 -6.30
N THR A 252 10.08 -11.54 -6.38
CA THR A 252 8.86 -10.71 -6.31
C THR A 252 7.94 -10.96 -7.51
N PHE A 253 8.48 -11.20 -8.72
CA PHE A 253 7.66 -11.58 -9.89
C PHE A 253 7.00 -12.95 -9.71
N LEU A 254 7.73 -13.91 -9.12
CA LEU A 254 7.14 -15.20 -8.73
C LEU A 254 6.00 -14.99 -7.72
N GLY A 255 6.15 -14.04 -6.79
CA GLY A 255 5.11 -13.67 -5.84
C GLY A 255 3.81 -13.19 -6.48
N LEU A 256 3.89 -12.32 -7.50
CA LEU A 256 2.70 -11.89 -8.25
C LEU A 256 1.94 -13.08 -8.83
N TYR A 257 2.65 -14.01 -9.48
CA TYR A 257 2.06 -15.23 -10.05
C TYR A 257 1.47 -16.16 -8.98
N VAL A 258 2.18 -16.39 -7.87
CA VAL A 258 1.74 -17.26 -6.78
C VAL A 258 0.49 -16.72 -6.10
N MET A 259 0.46 -15.41 -5.78
CA MET A 259 -0.64 -14.74 -5.09
C MET A 259 -1.90 -14.58 -5.95
N GLU A 260 -1.77 -14.57 -7.29
CA GLU A 260 -2.91 -14.66 -8.20
C GLU A 260 -3.43 -16.09 -8.36
N ARG A 261 -2.54 -17.09 -8.51
CA ARG A 261 -2.94 -18.46 -8.87
C ARG A 261 -3.42 -19.32 -7.69
N PHE A 262 -2.85 -19.15 -6.50
CA PHE A 262 -3.12 -20.02 -5.35
C PHE A 262 -4.02 -19.38 -4.27
N GLY A 263 -4.35 -18.09 -4.43
CA GLY A 263 -5.07 -17.29 -3.45
C GLY A 263 -4.13 -16.62 -2.46
N ARG A 264 -4.65 -16.16 -1.32
CA ARG A 264 -3.87 -15.39 -0.33
C ARG A 264 -3.45 -16.23 0.87
N ARG A 265 -4.31 -17.16 1.30
CA ARG A 265 -4.08 -17.92 2.54
C ARG A 265 -3.03 -19.01 2.38
N ILE A 266 -3.08 -19.80 1.30
CA ILE A 266 -2.14 -20.92 1.09
C ILE A 266 -0.70 -20.45 0.92
N PRO A 267 -0.38 -19.45 0.06
CA PRO A 267 0.99 -18.95 -0.08
C PRO A 267 1.60 -18.45 1.24
N LEU A 268 0.83 -17.74 2.08
CA LEU A 268 1.34 -17.25 3.36
C LEU A 268 1.62 -18.39 4.36
N MET A 269 0.79 -19.43 4.42
CA MET A 269 1.07 -20.60 5.28
C MET A 269 2.32 -21.36 4.81
N VAL A 270 2.38 -21.70 3.52
CA VAL A 270 3.53 -22.45 2.94
C VAL A 270 4.81 -21.62 3.01
N GLY A 271 4.73 -20.34 2.68
CA GLY A 271 5.84 -19.39 2.75
C GLY A 271 6.35 -19.18 4.17
N GLY A 272 5.47 -19.16 5.19
CA GLY A 272 5.88 -19.07 6.59
C GLY A 272 6.64 -20.32 7.06
N VAL A 273 6.15 -21.52 6.73
CA VAL A 273 6.85 -22.78 7.02
C VAL A 273 8.19 -22.86 6.28
N TRP A 274 8.23 -22.47 5.01
CA TRP A 274 9.46 -22.42 4.20
C TRP A 274 10.51 -21.46 4.80
N GLN A 275 10.10 -20.23 5.14
CA GLN A 275 10.98 -19.25 5.80
C GLN A 275 11.51 -19.78 7.14
N ALA A 276 10.66 -20.41 7.94
CA ALA A 276 11.08 -21.03 9.19
C ALA A 276 12.16 -22.10 8.99
N ILE A 277 11.98 -23.02 8.02
CA ILE A 277 12.96 -24.07 7.71
C ILE A 277 14.34 -23.46 7.40
N TRP A 278 14.39 -22.46 6.50
CA TRP A 278 15.68 -21.85 6.12
C TRP A 278 16.30 -21.01 7.23
N LEU A 279 15.51 -20.38 8.10
CA LEU A 279 16.02 -19.70 9.29
C LEU A 279 16.52 -20.68 10.37
N PHE A 280 15.87 -21.84 10.55
CA PHE A 280 16.40 -22.91 11.40
C PHE A 280 17.74 -23.42 10.87
N ILE A 281 17.87 -23.63 9.56
CA ILE A 281 19.13 -24.04 8.93
C ILE A 281 20.21 -22.95 9.09
N PHE A 282 19.89 -21.69 8.82
CA PHE A 282 20.80 -20.55 9.00
C PHE A 282 21.32 -20.44 10.45
N ALA A 283 20.41 -20.45 11.42
CA ALA A 283 20.75 -20.34 12.84
C ALA A 283 21.52 -21.56 13.35
N ALA A 284 21.16 -22.77 12.91
CA ALA A 284 21.92 -23.98 13.24
C ALA A 284 23.32 -23.96 12.62
N ALA A 285 23.46 -23.59 11.34
CA ALA A 285 24.74 -23.50 10.64
C ALA A 285 25.71 -22.53 11.35
N GLY A 286 25.27 -21.30 11.63
CA GLY A 286 26.08 -20.31 12.33
C GLY A 286 26.35 -20.60 13.80
N THR A 287 25.66 -21.57 14.43
CA THR A 287 25.88 -21.94 15.83
C THR A 287 26.59 -23.27 16.04
N ALA A 288 26.61 -24.14 15.02
CA ALA A 288 27.24 -25.46 15.09
C ALA A 288 28.78 -25.39 15.01
N ARG A 289 29.31 -24.43 14.25
CA ARG A 289 30.73 -24.06 14.22
C ARG A 289 30.86 -22.57 13.98
N ASP A 290 31.98 -22.00 14.38
CA ASP A 290 32.28 -20.59 14.13
C ASP A 290 32.55 -20.36 12.63
N PRO A 291 31.70 -19.57 11.92
CA PRO A 291 31.87 -19.30 10.50
C PRO A 291 32.94 -18.24 10.22
N THR A 292 33.51 -17.59 11.24
CA THR A 292 34.62 -16.62 11.10
C THR A 292 35.95 -17.31 10.79
N LEU A 293 36.07 -18.61 11.10
CA LEU A 293 37.30 -19.38 10.94
C LEU A 293 37.47 -19.84 9.47
N PRO A 294 38.64 -19.63 8.82
CA PRO A 294 38.84 -19.96 7.40
C PRO A 294 38.57 -21.43 7.03
N GLU A 295 38.83 -22.35 7.96
CA GLU A 295 38.51 -23.79 7.83
C GLU A 295 37.01 -24.08 7.64
N ASN A 296 36.13 -23.18 8.10
CA ASN A 296 34.68 -23.33 8.06
C ASN A 296 34.00 -22.53 6.94
N GLY A 297 34.72 -22.01 5.95
CA GLY A 297 34.14 -21.20 4.85
C GLY A 297 33.00 -21.86 4.04
N HIS A 298 32.86 -23.19 4.12
CA HIS A 298 31.71 -23.94 3.60
C HIS A 298 30.39 -23.62 4.34
N ILE A 299 30.46 -23.34 5.64
CA ILE A 299 29.32 -22.97 6.49
C ILE A 299 28.86 -21.55 6.17
N GLY A 300 29.80 -20.64 5.91
CA GLY A 300 29.47 -19.31 5.40
C GLY A 300 28.68 -19.35 4.10
N LYS A 301 29.11 -20.17 3.13
CA LYS A 301 28.36 -20.42 1.88
C LYS A 301 26.95 -20.98 2.14
N LEU A 302 26.81 -21.93 3.07
CA LEU A 302 25.51 -22.48 3.47
C LEU A 302 24.60 -21.40 4.08
N MET A 303 25.14 -20.47 4.87
CA MET A 303 24.39 -19.36 5.45
C MET A 303 23.89 -18.38 4.38
N ILE A 304 24.71 -18.03 3.38
CA ILE A 304 24.28 -17.19 2.24
C ILE A 304 23.15 -17.87 1.47
N VAL A 305 23.31 -19.16 1.13
CA VAL A 305 22.28 -19.94 0.42
C VAL A 305 20.99 -20.02 1.24
N SER A 306 21.08 -20.20 2.56
CA SER A 306 19.92 -20.23 3.45
C SER A 306 19.21 -18.87 3.50
N ALA A 307 19.95 -17.76 3.54
CA ALA A 307 19.38 -16.41 3.48
C ALA A 307 18.70 -16.15 2.11
N CYS A 308 19.31 -16.56 1.00
CA CYS A 308 18.71 -16.45 -0.34
C CYS A 308 17.40 -17.23 -0.45
N LEU A 309 17.35 -18.46 0.07
CA LEU A 309 16.16 -19.31 0.01
C LEU A 309 15.07 -18.83 0.99
N PHE A 310 15.46 -18.27 2.14
CA PHE A 310 14.54 -17.52 3.00
C PHE A 310 13.92 -16.32 2.26
N ILE A 311 14.74 -15.47 1.62
CA ILE A 311 14.28 -14.30 0.84
C ILE A 311 13.35 -14.74 -0.30
N LEU A 312 13.65 -15.82 -1.01
CA LEU A 312 12.76 -16.38 -2.04
C LEU A 312 11.36 -16.65 -1.46
N GLY A 313 11.28 -17.27 -0.28
CA GLY A 313 10.01 -17.50 0.41
C GLY A 313 9.31 -16.20 0.81
N TYR A 314 10.03 -15.27 1.43
CA TYR A 314 9.49 -13.98 1.86
C TYR A 314 8.95 -13.15 0.68
N ALA A 315 9.79 -12.91 -0.33
CA ALA A 315 9.49 -12.11 -1.52
C ALA A 315 8.33 -12.68 -2.36
N SER A 316 8.23 -14.01 -2.44
CA SER A 316 7.14 -14.67 -3.18
C SER A 316 5.83 -14.81 -2.39
N THR A 317 5.79 -14.48 -1.10
CA THR A 317 4.60 -14.70 -0.26
C THR A 317 4.31 -13.55 0.71
N TRP A 318 5.04 -13.44 1.81
CA TRP A 318 4.76 -12.50 2.91
C TRP A 318 5.01 -11.04 2.55
N ALA A 319 5.97 -10.74 1.68
CA ALA A 319 6.21 -9.38 1.23
C ALA A 319 5.00 -8.79 0.47
N PRO A 320 4.56 -9.28 -0.71
CA PRO A 320 3.39 -8.74 -1.38
C PRO A 320 2.07 -9.11 -0.67
N GLY A 321 1.98 -10.31 -0.09
CA GLY A 321 0.72 -10.88 0.37
C GLY A 321 0.08 -10.13 1.54
N ILE A 322 0.88 -9.66 2.50
CA ILE A 322 0.32 -8.89 3.64
C ILE A 322 -0.20 -7.52 3.18
N TRP A 323 0.53 -6.80 2.31
CA TRP A 323 0.06 -5.51 1.77
C TRP A 323 -1.21 -5.65 0.92
N ILE A 324 -1.32 -6.70 0.11
CA ILE A 324 -2.56 -7.04 -0.63
C ILE A 324 -3.71 -7.28 0.35
N LEU A 325 -3.50 -8.10 1.39
CA LEU A 325 -4.53 -8.42 2.38
C LEU A 325 -5.01 -7.20 3.18
N ILE A 326 -4.12 -6.28 3.55
CA ILE A 326 -4.49 -5.00 4.17
C ILE A 326 -5.39 -4.18 3.23
N GLY A 327 -5.15 -4.25 1.92
CA GLY A 327 -6.03 -3.67 0.91
C GLY A 327 -7.42 -4.33 0.85
N GLU A 328 -7.51 -5.65 0.93
CA GLU A 328 -8.73 -6.43 0.70
C GLU A 328 -9.58 -6.69 1.96
N THR A 329 -8.96 -6.72 3.14
CA THR A 329 -9.60 -7.25 4.36
C THR A 329 -10.53 -6.26 5.05
N PHE A 330 -10.38 -4.94 4.84
CA PHE A 330 -11.13 -3.95 5.64
C PHE A 330 -12.42 -3.44 4.97
N PRO A 331 -13.54 -3.29 5.72
CA PRO A 331 -14.76 -2.67 5.22
C PRO A 331 -14.51 -1.24 4.73
N THR A 332 -15.12 -0.86 3.61
CA THR A 332 -14.94 0.45 2.95
C THR A 332 -15.04 1.63 3.91
N ARG A 333 -15.96 1.61 4.88
CA ARG A 333 -16.19 2.68 5.87
C ARG A 333 -15.00 2.95 6.80
N THR A 334 -14.25 1.91 7.19
CA THR A 334 -13.13 1.99 8.16
C THR A 334 -11.76 1.71 7.54
N ARG A 335 -11.73 1.34 6.25
CA ARG A 335 -10.54 0.89 5.49
C ARG A 335 -9.32 1.79 5.60
N ALA A 336 -9.48 3.11 5.48
CA ALA A 336 -8.36 4.04 5.58
C ALA A 336 -7.72 4.03 6.99
N LYS A 337 -8.56 4.04 8.04
CA LYS A 337 -8.12 4.09 9.45
C LYS A 337 -7.57 2.75 9.93
N GLN A 338 -8.18 1.63 9.55
CA GLN A 338 -7.63 0.29 9.81
C GLN A 338 -6.33 0.04 9.02
N GLY A 339 -6.25 0.53 7.78
CA GLY A 339 -5.03 0.54 6.97
C GLY A 339 -3.89 1.28 7.66
N ALA A 340 -4.17 2.49 8.19
CA ALA A 340 -3.22 3.27 8.99
C ALA A 340 -2.78 2.53 10.26
N LEU A 341 -3.70 1.96 11.05
CA LEU A 341 -3.36 1.21 12.27
C LEU A 341 -2.50 -0.03 12.00
N ALA A 342 -2.84 -0.80 10.97
CA ALA A 342 -2.07 -1.97 10.58
C ALA A 342 -0.68 -1.59 10.05
N THR A 343 -0.60 -0.53 9.24
CA THR A 343 0.68 0.01 8.72
C THR A 343 1.54 0.58 9.84
N ALA A 344 0.98 1.32 10.79
CA ALA A 344 1.70 1.80 11.96
C ALA A 344 2.23 0.64 12.82
N SER A 345 1.47 -0.46 12.93
CA SER A 345 1.91 -1.67 13.64
C SER A 345 3.11 -2.32 12.94
N ASN A 346 3.13 -2.38 11.60
CA ASN A 346 4.31 -2.79 10.83
C ASN A 346 5.53 -1.96 11.25
N TRP A 347 5.42 -0.63 11.19
CA TRP A 347 6.54 0.27 11.46
C TRP A 347 7.00 0.29 12.92
N VAL A 348 6.11 0.12 13.89
CA VAL A 348 6.50 -0.05 15.30
C VAL A 348 7.34 -1.31 15.48
N TRP A 349 6.96 -2.44 14.86
CA TRP A 349 7.79 -3.65 14.91
C TRP A 349 9.08 -3.53 14.13
N ASN A 350 9.09 -2.78 13.02
CA ASN A 350 10.31 -2.44 12.30
C ASN A 350 11.29 -1.66 13.21
N PHE A 351 10.81 -0.60 13.89
CA PHE A 351 11.59 0.14 14.88
C PHE A 351 12.18 -0.77 15.97
N LEU A 352 11.35 -1.64 16.57
CA LEU A 352 11.79 -2.55 17.61
C LEU A 352 12.88 -3.51 17.10
N ILE A 353 12.71 -4.08 15.91
CA ILE A 353 13.72 -4.97 15.32
C ILE A 353 15.00 -4.20 15.00
N ALA A 354 14.94 -3.08 14.29
CA ALA A 354 16.11 -2.27 13.96
C ALA A 354 16.88 -1.82 15.21
N PHE A 355 16.19 -1.30 16.23
CA PHE A 355 16.85 -0.79 17.44
C PHE A 355 17.45 -1.91 18.30
N PHE A 356 16.72 -3.02 18.52
CA PHE A 356 17.19 -4.09 19.41
C PHE A 356 18.06 -5.15 18.73
N THR A 357 18.07 -5.26 17.39
CA THR A 357 18.84 -6.28 16.66
C THR A 357 20.34 -6.25 16.99
N PRO A 358 21.05 -5.10 16.97
CA PRO A 358 22.47 -5.07 17.31
C PRO A 358 22.73 -5.50 18.78
N LEU A 359 21.87 -5.06 19.70
CA LEU A 359 21.95 -5.38 21.14
C LEU A 359 21.71 -6.87 21.42
N ILE A 360 20.80 -7.51 20.68
CA ILE A 360 20.50 -8.94 20.79
C ILE A 360 21.61 -9.76 20.13
N THR A 361 21.98 -9.42 18.89
CA THR A 361 22.98 -10.15 18.11
C THR A 361 24.35 -10.16 18.79
N ARG A 362 24.74 -9.08 19.48
CA ARG A 362 25.97 -9.07 20.31
C ARG A 362 25.97 -10.09 21.46
N LYS A 363 24.80 -10.54 21.94
CA LYS A 363 24.66 -11.50 23.06
C LYS A 363 24.40 -12.93 22.62
N ILE A 364 23.69 -13.15 21.52
CA ILE A 364 23.25 -14.48 21.08
C ILE A 364 23.70 -14.86 19.66
N THR A 365 24.36 -13.93 18.96
CA THR A 365 24.88 -14.10 17.59
C THR A 365 23.83 -14.71 16.68
N TYR A 366 24.17 -15.77 15.93
CA TYR A 366 23.29 -16.43 14.96
C TYR A 366 22.08 -17.14 15.59
N ARG A 367 22.03 -17.34 16.92
CA ARG A 367 20.84 -17.90 17.60
C ARG A 367 19.60 -17.01 17.45
N TYR A 368 19.77 -15.73 17.09
CA TYR A 368 18.65 -14.83 16.85
C TYR A 368 17.73 -15.34 15.71
N GLY A 369 18.30 -16.04 14.72
CA GLY A 369 17.53 -16.68 13.65
C GLY A 369 16.51 -17.73 14.16
N PHE A 370 16.73 -18.38 15.30
CA PHE A 370 15.75 -19.29 15.90
C PHE A 370 14.48 -18.57 16.40
N ILE A 371 14.63 -17.31 16.85
CA ILE A 371 13.50 -16.48 17.27
C ILE A 371 12.65 -16.13 16.04
N PHE A 372 13.28 -15.63 14.97
CA PHE A 372 12.58 -15.36 13.71
C PHE A 372 11.95 -16.64 13.11
N ALA A 373 12.64 -17.78 13.12
CA ALA A 373 12.08 -19.06 12.65
C ALA A 373 10.79 -19.45 13.41
N SER A 374 10.80 -19.26 14.73
CA SER A 374 9.63 -19.50 15.59
C SER A 374 8.49 -18.52 15.31
N CYS A 375 8.80 -17.23 15.07
CA CYS A 375 7.83 -16.23 14.66
C CYS A 375 7.20 -16.53 13.29
N ASN A 376 7.97 -17.07 12.33
CA ASN A 376 7.45 -17.50 11.03
C ASN A 376 6.45 -18.68 11.16
N LEU A 377 6.72 -19.66 12.03
CA LEU A 377 5.76 -20.73 12.33
C LEU A 377 4.50 -20.20 13.01
N LEU A 378 4.65 -19.30 14.00
CA LEU A 378 3.52 -18.59 14.61
C LEU A 378 2.71 -17.83 13.56
N GLY A 379 3.37 -17.18 12.60
CA GLY A 379 2.74 -16.51 11.47
C GLY A 379 1.90 -17.46 10.62
N ALA A 380 2.45 -18.62 10.25
CA ALA A 380 1.72 -19.65 9.51
C ALA A 380 0.50 -20.18 10.31
N ILE A 381 0.62 -20.36 11.63
CA ILE A 381 -0.48 -20.77 12.51
C ILE A 381 -1.56 -19.68 12.59
N VAL A 382 -1.19 -18.40 12.71
CA VAL A 382 -2.14 -17.27 12.73
C VAL A 382 -2.89 -17.17 11.40
N VAL A 383 -2.21 -17.30 10.27
CA VAL A 383 -2.83 -17.36 8.95
C VAL A 383 -3.76 -18.58 8.82
N PHE A 384 -3.37 -19.74 9.35
CA PHE A 384 -4.23 -20.93 9.34
C PHE A 384 -5.51 -20.73 10.18
N LEU A 385 -5.40 -20.21 11.39
CA LEU A 385 -6.53 -20.11 12.34
C LEU A 385 -7.44 -18.90 12.11
N PHE A 386 -6.92 -17.78 11.59
CA PHE A 386 -7.63 -16.50 11.59
C PHE A 386 -7.78 -15.81 10.22
N LEU A 387 -6.98 -16.14 9.20
CA LEU A 387 -7.15 -15.50 7.89
C LEU A 387 -8.27 -16.16 7.06
N TYR A 388 -9.19 -15.36 6.53
CA TYR A 388 -10.20 -15.79 5.57
C TYR A 388 -9.68 -15.59 4.14
N GLU A 389 -10.01 -16.51 3.22
CA GLU A 389 -9.55 -16.46 1.83
C GLU A 389 -10.32 -15.42 0.99
N SER A 390 -9.73 -14.24 0.82
CA SER A 390 -10.28 -13.11 0.05
C SER A 390 -10.17 -13.28 -1.48
N SER A 391 -9.43 -14.28 -1.98
CA SER A 391 -9.15 -14.39 -3.42
C SER A 391 -10.39 -14.39 -4.32
N GLY A 392 -10.37 -13.49 -5.31
CA GLY A 392 -11.39 -13.38 -6.36
C GLY A 392 -12.70 -12.70 -5.95
N LEU A 393 -12.81 -12.22 -4.70
CA LEU A 393 -14.01 -11.57 -4.18
C LEU A 393 -13.91 -10.04 -4.27
N SER A 394 -15.04 -9.36 -4.46
CA SER A 394 -15.13 -7.91 -4.26
C SER A 394 -14.98 -7.54 -2.77
N LEU A 395 -14.69 -6.28 -2.47
CA LEU A 395 -14.52 -5.80 -1.08
C LEU A 395 -15.81 -5.96 -0.27
N GLU A 396 -16.95 -5.82 -0.94
CA GLU A 396 -18.30 -6.00 -0.41
C GLU A 396 -18.57 -7.48 -0.12
N ALA A 397 -18.20 -8.38 -1.04
CA ALA A 397 -18.31 -9.83 -0.83
C ALA A 397 -17.38 -10.33 0.28
N VAL A 398 -16.17 -9.77 0.42
CA VAL A 398 -15.29 -10.03 1.57
C VAL A 398 -15.95 -9.56 2.87
N ASP A 399 -16.63 -8.42 2.88
CA ASP A 399 -17.37 -7.98 4.07
C ASP A 399 -18.50 -8.95 4.46
N VAL A 400 -19.25 -9.49 3.51
CA VAL A 400 -20.27 -10.52 3.77
C VAL A 400 -19.64 -11.82 4.27
N LEU A 401 -18.58 -12.31 3.63
CA LEU A 401 -17.80 -13.49 4.05
C LEU A 401 -17.34 -13.38 5.51
N TYR A 402 -16.85 -12.21 5.92
CA TYR A 402 -16.46 -11.98 7.32
C TYR A 402 -17.68 -11.92 8.26
N ASN A 403 -18.85 -11.48 7.81
CA ASN A 403 -20.05 -11.38 8.64
C ASN A 403 -20.89 -12.67 8.73
N ASP A 404 -20.64 -13.65 7.87
CA ASP A 404 -21.31 -14.96 7.93
C ASP A 404 -21.00 -15.70 9.26
N PRO A 405 -22.01 -16.10 10.05
CA PRO A 405 -21.82 -16.88 11.28
C PRO A 405 -21.40 -18.34 11.06
N LYS A 406 -21.69 -18.91 9.88
CA LYS A 406 -21.44 -20.33 9.57
C LYS A 406 -19.98 -20.58 9.13
N VAL A 407 -19.28 -19.52 8.71
CA VAL A 407 -17.93 -19.61 8.14
C VAL A 407 -16.86 -19.45 9.21
N LYS A 408 -15.85 -20.30 9.15
CA LYS A 408 -14.60 -20.18 9.92
C LYS A 408 -13.45 -19.90 8.95
N ALA A 409 -12.39 -19.25 9.44
CA ALA A 409 -11.23 -18.89 8.63
C ALA A 409 -10.70 -20.08 7.78
N TRP A 410 -10.62 -21.28 8.37
CA TRP A 410 -10.12 -22.47 7.69
C TRP A 410 -11.07 -23.10 6.66
N THR A 411 -12.38 -22.85 6.74
CA THR A 411 -13.37 -23.31 5.73
C THR A 411 -13.68 -22.25 4.68
N SER A 412 -13.25 -21.00 4.89
CA SER A 412 -13.57 -19.84 4.04
C SER A 412 -13.35 -20.02 2.53
N ARG A 413 -12.40 -20.86 2.10
CA ARG A 413 -12.16 -21.18 0.68
C ARG A 413 -13.40 -21.78 -0.01
N ASN A 414 -14.19 -22.56 0.73
CA ASN A 414 -15.40 -23.23 0.24
C ASN A 414 -16.68 -22.50 0.69
N TRP A 415 -16.57 -21.25 1.14
CA TRP A 415 -17.76 -20.42 1.39
C TRP A 415 -18.55 -20.22 0.10
N GLU A 416 -19.86 -20.20 0.21
CA GLU A 416 -20.81 -19.83 -0.83
C GLU A 416 -21.64 -18.64 -0.34
N PRO A 417 -21.94 -17.65 -1.20
CA PRO A 417 -22.75 -16.52 -0.80
C PRO A 417 -24.15 -16.95 -0.35
N PRO A 418 -24.78 -16.24 0.60
CA PRO A 418 -26.17 -16.47 0.99
C PRO A 418 -27.12 -16.47 -0.23
N ALA A 419 -28.18 -17.29 -0.20
CA ALA A 419 -29.08 -17.46 -1.33
C ALA A 419 -29.84 -16.17 -1.71
N ASP A 420 -30.06 -15.29 -0.74
CA ASP A 420 -30.58 -13.92 -0.91
C ASP A 420 -29.61 -12.95 -1.60
N TYR A 421 -28.33 -13.32 -1.73
CA TYR A 421 -27.30 -12.53 -2.40
C TYR A 421 -27.30 -12.70 -3.93
N GLY A 422 -28.08 -13.65 -4.47
CA GLY A 422 -28.37 -13.75 -5.91
C GLY A 422 -27.37 -14.54 -6.77
N TYR A 423 -26.46 -15.33 -6.18
CA TYR A 423 -25.46 -16.13 -6.90
C TYR A 423 -25.61 -17.62 -6.61
N SER A 424 -25.30 -18.47 -7.60
CA SER A 424 -25.43 -19.93 -7.48
C SER A 424 -24.32 -20.59 -6.66
N GLY A 425 -23.22 -19.88 -6.41
CA GLY A 425 -22.09 -20.33 -5.58
C GLY A 425 -20.90 -19.38 -5.66
N ARG A 426 -19.80 -19.67 -4.96
CA ARG A 426 -18.61 -18.79 -4.99
C ARG A 426 -17.90 -18.77 -6.34
N GLY A 427 -17.92 -19.86 -7.11
CA GLY A 427 -17.37 -19.88 -8.47
C GLY A 427 -18.07 -18.84 -9.34
N ASP A 428 -19.40 -18.91 -9.39
CA ASP A 428 -20.28 -17.97 -10.09
C ASP A 428 -20.11 -16.53 -9.58
N LEU A 429 -20.04 -16.28 -8.27
CA LEU A 429 -19.74 -14.95 -7.73
C LEU A 429 -18.36 -14.42 -8.18
N VAL A 430 -17.32 -15.25 -8.17
CA VAL A 430 -15.96 -14.87 -8.59
C VAL A 430 -15.92 -14.62 -10.09
N ASP A 431 -16.57 -15.45 -10.89
CA ASP A 431 -16.56 -15.33 -12.34
C ASP A 431 -17.49 -14.22 -12.83
N GLN A 432 -18.61 -13.94 -12.15
CA GLN A 432 -19.39 -12.71 -12.36
C GLN A 432 -18.68 -11.47 -11.84
N THR A 433 -17.93 -11.51 -10.74
CA THR A 433 -17.10 -10.37 -10.30
C THR A 433 -16.01 -10.08 -11.34
N ARG A 434 -15.33 -11.13 -11.83
CA ARG A 434 -14.36 -11.03 -12.93
C ARG A 434 -15.00 -10.59 -14.24
N ALA A 435 -16.21 -11.07 -14.56
CA ALA A 435 -16.94 -10.68 -15.77
C ALA A 435 -17.43 -9.24 -15.66
N ASN A 436 -17.86 -8.77 -14.49
CA ASN A 436 -18.23 -7.38 -14.23
C ASN A 436 -17.01 -6.47 -14.18
N ASP A 437 -15.85 -6.94 -13.71
CA ASP A 437 -14.57 -6.24 -13.89
C ASP A 437 -14.09 -6.28 -15.34
N ALA A 438 -14.43 -7.33 -16.11
CA ALA A 438 -14.08 -7.47 -17.53
C ALA A 438 -15.01 -6.69 -18.49
N HIS A 439 -16.28 -6.53 -18.11
CA HIS A 439 -17.33 -5.80 -18.84
C HIS A 439 -17.60 -4.42 -18.24
N LYS A 440 -16.95 -4.06 -17.12
CA LYS A 440 -16.76 -2.65 -16.75
C LYS A 440 -16.17 -1.98 -17.98
N PRO A 441 -16.91 -1.05 -18.63
CA PRO A 441 -16.32 -0.36 -19.75
C PRO A 441 -15.09 0.35 -19.22
N ALA A 442 -13.97 0.19 -19.91
CA ALA A 442 -13.01 1.28 -19.98
C ALA A 442 -13.82 2.54 -20.27
N VAL A 443 -13.67 3.60 -19.48
CA VAL A 443 -14.51 4.80 -19.64
C VAL A 443 -14.38 5.31 -21.09
N GLY A 444 -15.42 5.05 -21.89
CA GLY A 444 -15.36 5.09 -23.36
C GLY A 444 -15.28 3.69 -24.00
N HIS A 445 -16.42 3.07 -24.30
CA HIS A 445 -17.14 3.29 -25.57
C HIS A 445 -18.54 2.66 -25.52
N ILE A 446 -19.58 3.43 -25.87
CA ILE A 446 -20.86 2.88 -26.35
C ILE A 446 -20.92 3.19 -27.85
N GLU A 447 -21.11 2.14 -28.63
CA GLU A 447 -21.08 2.19 -30.09
C GLU A 447 -22.37 2.79 -30.64
N LYS A 448 -22.27 3.75 -31.57
CA LYS A 448 -23.45 4.34 -32.23
C LYS A 448 -23.91 3.42 -33.36
N ALA A 449 -25.14 2.91 -33.27
CA ALA A 449 -25.81 2.34 -34.43
C ALA A 449 -25.99 3.43 -35.54
N PRO A 450 -25.96 3.06 -36.83
CA PRO A 450 -25.94 4.05 -37.92
C PRO A 450 -27.29 4.75 -38.08
N GLY A 451 -27.27 6.03 -38.39
CA GLY A 451 -28.48 6.86 -38.49
C GLY A 451 -28.95 7.16 -39.91
N GLY A 452 -30.04 7.93 -39.99
CA GLY A 452 -30.59 8.57 -41.18
C GLY A 452 -31.84 9.36 -40.79
N ALA A 453 -32.12 10.55 -41.30
CA ALA A 453 -31.30 11.46 -42.11
C ALA A 453 -31.69 12.91 -41.80
N ARG A 454 -30.83 13.88 -42.15
CA ARG A 454 -31.14 15.32 -42.05
C ARG A 454 -31.92 15.81 -43.27
N THR A 455 -32.83 16.77 -43.07
CA THR A 455 -33.04 17.89 -44.00
C THR A 455 -33.41 19.17 -43.22
N PRO A 456 -32.86 20.35 -43.55
CA PRO A 456 -33.17 21.60 -42.86
C PRO A 456 -33.92 22.63 -43.73
N GLY A 457 -34.70 23.51 -43.07
CA GLY A 457 -34.73 24.94 -43.42
C GLY A 457 -36.02 25.59 -43.97
N SER A 458 -36.19 26.86 -43.58
CA SER A 458 -36.98 27.95 -44.20
C SER A 458 -38.52 27.97 -44.04
N GLY A 459 -39.08 29.18 -43.86
CA GLY A 459 -40.51 29.48 -44.12
C GLY A 459 -41.25 30.32 -43.06
N SER A 460 -41.36 31.64 -43.30
CA SER A 460 -42.51 32.55 -43.02
C SER A 460 -43.60 32.23 -41.96
N GLY A 461 -43.97 33.22 -41.13
CA GLY A 461 -45.31 33.32 -40.48
C GLY A 461 -46.41 33.82 -41.44
N PRO A 462 -47.59 34.34 -40.99
CA PRO A 462 -48.01 34.65 -39.61
C PRO A 462 -49.48 34.25 -39.23
N ALA A 463 -49.89 34.60 -37.98
CA ALA A 463 -51.24 34.98 -37.51
C ALA A 463 -52.46 34.00 -37.50
N SER A 464 -53.02 33.77 -36.29
CA SER A 464 -54.46 33.59 -35.92
C SER A 464 -54.53 33.28 -34.40
N SER A 465 -54.94 34.19 -33.51
CA SER A 465 -56.31 34.60 -33.11
C SER A 465 -57.00 33.65 -32.12
N ASP A 466 -57.65 34.26 -31.11
CA ASP A 466 -58.62 33.72 -30.13
C ASP A 466 -58.15 32.61 -29.14
N GLY A 467 -58.35 32.68 -27.82
CA GLY A 467 -58.83 33.75 -26.94
C GLY A 467 -59.92 33.29 -25.96
N HIS A 468 -59.67 33.28 -24.64
CA HIS A 468 -60.71 33.44 -23.60
C HIS A 468 -60.19 33.72 -22.17
N ARG A 469 -60.63 34.87 -21.63
CA ARG A 469 -61.07 35.16 -20.24
C ARG A 469 -60.27 34.69 -19.01
N SER A 470 -59.51 35.64 -18.48
CA SER A 470 -59.54 36.14 -17.08
C SER A 470 -60.67 35.70 -16.11
N VAL A 471 -60.32 35.46 -14.83
CA VAL A 471 -60.97 36.04 -13.62
C VAL A 471 -59.93 36.17 -12.49
N ASP A 472 -59.89 37.33 -11.81
CA ASP A 472 -59.12 37.61 -10.58
C ASP A 472 -59.95 37.37 -9.29
N ALA A 473 -59.27 37.05 -8.16
CA ALA A 473 -59.60 37.40 -6.76
C ALA A 473 -58.83 36.45 -5.79
N MET A 474 -57.81 36.90 -5.05
CA MET A 474 -57.88 37.55 -3.72
C MET A 474 -58.17 36.63 -2.50
N VAL A 475 -57.14 36.49 -1.65
CA VAL A 475 -57.11 36.77 -0.19
C VAL A 475 -58.09 36.01 0.74
N ASP A 476 -57.58 35.25 1.73
CA ASP A 476 -57.51 35.67 3.15
C ASP A 476 -56.66 34.71 4.05
N ASN A 477 -56.52 35.05 5.34
CA ASN A 477 -55.47 34.66 6.29
C ASN A 477 -55.78 33.46 7.24
N GLY A 478 -54.77 32.60 7.46
CA GLY A 478 -54.41 31.98 8.76
C GLY A 478 -55.43 31.09 9.52
N PRO A 479 -55.15 30.70 10.80
CA PRO A 479 -53.92 30.89 11.58
C PRO A 479 -53.35 29.61 12.26
N ASN A 480 -52.24 29.79 13.00
CA ASN A 480 -51.49 28.82 13.82
C ASN A 480 -52.28 27.94 14.81
N LYS A 481 -51.70 26.75 15.11
CA LYS A 481 -51.49 26.06 16.43
C LYS A 481 -51.35 24.53 16.21
N VAL A 482 -50.53 23.75 16.92
CA VAL A 482 -49.60 23.98 18.05
C VAL A 482 -48.24 23.37 17.70
#